data_AF-A0AAV3XT02-F1
#
_entry.id   AF-A0AAV3XT02-F1
#
_cell.length_a   1.000
_cell.length_b   1.000
_cell.length_c   1.000
_cell.angle_alpha   90.00
_cell.angle_beta   90.00
_cell.angle_gamma   90.00
#
_symmetry.space_group_name_H-M   'P 1'
#
loop_
_entity.id
_entity.type
_entity.pdbx_description
1 polymer ?
#
loop_
_entity_poly.entity_id
_entity_poly.type
_entity_poly.pdbx_seq_one_letter_code
_entity_poly.pdbx_strand_id
1 'polypeptide(L)'
;MSVNPAYTSQLLAYRDEFVFTDCGMREYWDPQELLYVDRDVNAAINIKRVGLGLFPRIKRRQGNPVVTKTTTNSTSKEVLEVLRNARSLHRPLAAV
;
A
#
# COMPACT_ATOMS: atom_id res chain seq x y z
N MET A 1 11.66 -8.01 19.19
CA MET A 1 10.25 -8.48 19.06
C MET A 1 9.99 -8.82 17.59
N SER A 2 9.42 -9.99 17.31
CA SER A 2 8.98 -10.34 15.94
C SER A 2 7.67 -9.62 15.64
N VAL A 3 7.58 -8.94 14.50
CA VAL A 3 6.39 -8.23 14.05
C VAL A 3 5.75 -9.07 12.95
N ASN A 4 4.45 -9.37 13.04
CA ASN A 4 3.74 -10.17 12.03
C ASN A 4 3.30 -9.26 10.86
N PRO A 5 3.91 -9.35 9.67
CA PRO A 5 3.65 -8.45 8.55
C PRO A 5 2.51 -9.00 7.66
N ALA A 6 1.49 -9.62 8.23
CA ALA A 6 0.39 -10.15 7.45
C ALA A 6 -0.30 -9.02 6.66
N TYR A 7 -0.65 -9.31 5.40
CA TYR A 7 -1.38 -8.41 4.49
C TYR A 7 -0.65 -7.16 3.99
N THR A 8 0.66 -7.03 4.23
CA THR A 8 1.44 -5.86 3.77
C THR A 8 1.36 -5.63 2.26
N SER A 9 1.28 -6.69 1.46
CA SER A 9 1.09 -6.57 0.01
C SER A 9 -0.34 -6.26 -0.40
N GLN A 10 -1.34 -6.64 0.41
CA GLN A 10 -2.76 -6.58 0.04
C GLN A 10 -3.41 -5.24 0.37
N LEU A 11 -3.03 -4.64 1.50
CA LEU A 11 -3.55 -3.36 1.97
C LEU A 11 -2.83 -2.20 1.28
N LEU A 12 -3.54 -1.19 0.80
CA LEU A 12 -2.91 0.03 0.28
C LEU A 12 -2.12 0.76 1.38
N ALA A 13 -0.93 1.25 1.04
CA ALA A 13 -0.06 1.92 2.01
C ALA A 13 -0.55 3.32 2.44
N TYR A 14 -1.54 3.86 1.74
CA TYR A 14 -2.08 5.21 1.92
C TYR A 14 -3.60 5.24 2.15
N ARG A 15 -4.30 4.10 2.06
CA ARG A 15 -5.74 3.96 2.32
C ARG A 15 -6.03 2.60 2.96
N ASP A 16 -6.99 2.54 3.87
CA ASP A 16 -7.37 1.28 4.55
C ASP A 16 -8.24 0.39 3.66
N GLU A 17 -7.70 -0.01 2.51
CA GLU A 17 -8.40 -0.79 1.49
C GLU A 17 -7.55 -1.98 1.04
N PHE A 18 -8.17 -3.15 0.96
CA PHE A 18 -7.54 -4.38 0.46
C PHE A 18 -7.79 -4.49 -1.04
N VAL A 19 -6.71 -4.46 -1.82
CA VAL A 19 -6.77 -4.39 -3.28
C VAL A 19 -6.13 -5.61 -3.93
N PHE A 20 -4.89 -5.96 -3.53
CA PHE A 20 -4.18 -7.10 -4.09
C PHE A 20 -4.64 -8.39 -3.42
N THR A 21 -5.88 -8.80 -3.69
CA THR A 21 -6.52 -9.97 -3.05
C THR A 21 -6.21 -11.28 -3.77
N ASP A 22 -5.72 -11.22 -5.01
CA ASP A 22 -5.25 -12.35 -5.78
C ASP A 22 -3.72 -12.29 -6.01
N CYS A 23 -3.07 -13.46 -5.96
CA CYS A 23 -1.63 -13.61 -6.20
C CYS A 23 -1.22 -13.22 -7.62
N GLY A 24 -2.15 -13.26 -8.59
CA GLY A 24 -1.91 -12.82 -9.96
C GLY A 24 -1.83 -11.30 -10.15
N MET A 25 -2.43 -10.51 -9.25
CA MET A 25 -2.45 -9.06 -9.38
C MET A 25 -1.10 -8.45 -9.03
N ARG A 26 -0.45 -7.79 -10.01
CA ARG A 26 0.83 -7.08 -9.81
C ARG A 26 0.67 -5.57 -9.73
N GLU A 27 -0.26 -5.02 -10.49
CA GLU A 27 -0.53 -3.59 -10.55
C GLU A 27 -2.00 -3.30 -10.24
N TYR A 28 -2.25 -2.14 -9.68
CA TYR A 28 -3.58 -1.62 -9.42
C TYR A 28 -3.69 -0.17 -9.89
N TRP A 29 -4.73 0.13 -10.66
CA TRP A 29 -5.11 1.50 -10.96
C TRP A 29 -6.00 2.06 -9.85
N ASP A 30 -5.53 3.09 -9.14
CA ASP A 30 -6.34 3.81 -8.16
C ASP A 30 -7.13 4.96 -8.81
N PRO A 31 -8.45 4.86 -8.95
CA PRO A 31 -9.25 5.90 -9.59
C PRO A 31 -9.41 7.16 -8.74
N GLN A 32 -9.20 7.09 -7.41
CA GLN A 32 -9.30 8.26 -6.53
C GLN A 32 -8.02 9.08 -6.57
N GLU A 33 -6.87 8.42 -6.57
CA GLU A 33 -5.55 9.07 -6.52
C GLU A 33 -4.89 9.25 -7.91
N LEU A 34 -5.51 8.67 -8.94
CA LEU A 34 -5.10 8.70 -10.36
C LEU A 34 -3.67 8.19 -10.60
N LEU A 35 -3.32 7.08 -9.95
CA LEU A 35 -1.99 6.47 -10.04
C LEU A 35 -2.03 4.94 -10.14
N TYR A 36 -1.04 4.39 -10.83
CA TYR A 36 -0.76 2.95 -10.82
C TYR A 36 0.11 2.60 -9.61
N VAL A 37 -0.28 1.58 -8.86
CA VAL A 37 0.43 1.04 -7.72
C VAL A 37 0.98 -0.33 -8.09
N ASP A 38 2.30 -0.51 -8.00
CA ASP A 38 2.91 -1.83 -8.01
C ASP A 38 2.78 -2.49 -6.63
N ARG A 39 2.39 -3.77 -6.60
CA ARG A 39 2.16 -4.55 -5.38
C ARG A 39 3.41 -4.67 -4.53
N ASP A 40 4.57 -4.89 -5.14
CA ASP A 40 5.81 -5.17 -4.44
C ASP A 40 6.37 -3.86 -3.84
N VAL A 41 6.21 -2.73 -4.56
CA VAL A 41 6.46 -1.38 -4.01
C VAL A 41 5.54 -1.07 -2.84
N ASN A 42 4.23 -1.32 -2.98
CA ASN A 42 3.26 -1.14 -1.90
C ASN A 42 3.61 -1.99 -0.67
N ALA A 43 3.98 -3.26 -0.88
CA ALA A 43 4.42 -4.17 0.16
C ALA A 43 5.66 -3.65 0.89
N ALA A 44 6.66 -3.15 0.15
CA ALA A 44 7.89 -2.61 0.73
C ALA A 44 7.60 -1.40 1.65
N ILE A 45 6.73 -0.48 1.22
CA ILE A 45 6.30 0.67 2.03
C ILE A 45 5.59 0.18 3.30
N ASN A 46 4.68 -0.78 3.18
CA ASN A 46 3.96 -1.32 4.34
C ASN A 46 4.88 -2.08 5.30
N ILE A 47 5.89 -2.81 4.82
CA ILE A 47 6.91 -3.45 5.67
C ILE A 47 7.66 -2.39 6.50
N LYS A 48 8.01 -1.25 5.88
CA LYS A 48 8.61 -0.13 6.61
C LYS A 48 7.66 0.43 7.67
N ARG A 49 6.37 0.61 7.33
CA ARG A 49 5.34 1.05 8.29
C ARG A 49 5.16 0.07 9.45
N VAL A 50 5.27 -1.23 9.21
CA VAL A 50 5.27 -2.27 10.27
C VAL A 50 6.42 -2.03 11.25
N GLY A 51 7.63 -1.83 10.74
CA GLY A 51 8.82 -1.55 11.56
C GLY A 51 8.73 -0.25 12.37
N LEU A 52 7.96 0.73 11.90
CA LEU A 52 7.70 2.00 12.57
C LEU A 52 6.48 1.99 13.50
N GLY A 53 5.73 0.88 13.59
CA GLY A 53 4.48 0.83 14.35
C GLY A 53 3.33 1.65 13.75
N LEU A 54 3.44 2.00 12.45
CA LEU A 54 2.48 2.80 11.68
C LEU A 54 1.59 1.95 10.76
N PHE A 55 1.72 0.63 10.82
CA PHE A 55 0.86 -0.30 10.09
C PHE A 55 -0.41 -0.62 10.90
N PRO A 56 -1.61 -0.60 10.27
CA PRO A 56 -2.85 -0.71 11.01
C PRO A 56 -3.05 -2.10 11.61
N ARG A 57 -3.88 -2.17 12.65
CA ARG A 57 -4.25 -3.44 13.25
C ARG A 57 -5.37 -4.09 12.44
N ILE A 58 -5.06 -5.23 11.83
CA ILE A 58 -6.00 -6.04 11.05
C ILE A 58 -6.53 -7.18 11.94
N LYS A 59 -7.86 -7.37 11.96
CA LYS A 59 -8.48 -8.56 12.56
C LYS A 59 -9.13 -9.39 11.46
N ARG A 60 -8.98 -10.71 11.53
CA ARG A 60 -9.86 -11.65 10.84
C ARG A 60 -11.10 -11.85 11.71
N ARG A 61 -12.27 -11.41 11.24
CA ARG A 61 -13.55 -12.01 11.66
C ARG A 61 -13.79 -13.21 10.73
N GLN A 62 -14.60 -14.20 11.10
CA GLN A 62 -14.94 -15.33 10.22
C GLN A 62 -15.29 -14.78 8.82
N GLY A 63 -14.38 -14.92 7.85
CA GLY A 63 -14.43 -14.21 6.56
C GLY A 63 -13.31 -13.19 6.33
N ASN A 64 -13.69 -12.02 5.81
CA ASN A 64 -12.78 -11.02 5.23
C ASN A 64 -11.95 -10.26 6.29
N PRO A 65 -10.69 -9.89 5.98
CA PRO A 65 -9.87 -9.08 6.86
C PRO A 65 -10.46 -7.66 7.01
N VAL A 66 -10.45 -7.13 8.23
CA VAL A 66 -10.97 -5.79 8.55
C VAL A 66 -9.93 -5.00 9.32
N VAL A 67 -9.70 -3.74 8.91
CA VAL A 67 -8.89 -2.78 9.66
C VAL A 67 -9.67 -2.31 10.89
N THR A 68 -9.10 -2.50 12.08
CA THR A 68 -9.78 -2.19 13.37
C THR A 68 -9.23 -0.97 14.07
N LYS A 69 -7.99 -0.57 13.75
CA LYS A 69 -7.40 0.68 14.20
C LYS A 69 -6.56 1.21 13.05
N THR A 70 -7.03 2.31 12.46
CA THR A 70 -6.31 2.99 11.39
C THR A 70 -5.08 3.71 11.96
N THR A 71 -3.98 3.61 11.23
CA THR A 71 -2.77 4.40 11.40
C THR A 71 -2.30 4.94 10.06
N THR A 72 -3.17 4.88 9.04
CA THR A 72 -2.80 5.18 7.65
C THR A 72 -2.83 6.67 7.34
N ASN A 73 -3.73 7.40 7.99
CA ASN A 73 -3.86 8.85 7.81
C ASN A 73 -2.62 9.65 8.24
N SER A 74 -1.79 9.13 9.13
CA SER A 74 -0.60 9.84 9.61
C SER A 74 0.52 9.92 8.57
N THR A 75 0.54 9.02 7.59
CA THR A 75 1.60 8.95 6.55
C THR A 75 1.05 8.97 5.13
N SER A 76 -0.26 9.03 4.93
CA SER A 76 -0.89 8.87 3.62
C SER A 76 -0.43 9.92 2.61
N LYS A 77 -0.33 11.19 3.00
CA LYS A 77 0.13 12.29 2.13
C LYS A 77 1.55 12.07 1.62
N GLU A 78 2.47 11.74 2.53
CA GLU A 78 3.88 11.50 2.21
C GLU A 78 4.04 10.27 1.30
N VAL A 79 3.32 9.18 1.60
CA VAL A 79 3.31 7.98 0.75
C VAL A 79 2.81 8.30 -0.66
N LEU A 80 1.70 9.05 -0.78
CA LEU A 80 1.15 9.45 -2.08
C LEU A 80 2.11 10.34 -2.87
N GLU A 81 2.78 11.28 -2.21
CA GLU A 81 3.79 12.14 -2.82
C GLU A 81 4.97 11.33 -3.36
N VAL A 82 5.50 10.40 -2.55
CA VAL A 82 6.59 9.50 -2.97
C VAL A 82 6.17 8.64 -4.17
N LEU A 83 4.97 8.04 -4.15
CA LEU A 83 4.48 7.22 -5.26
C LEU A 83 4.31 8.02 -6.55
N ARG A 84 3.80 9.25 -6.45
CA ARG A 84 3.66 10.17 -7.60
C ARG A 84 5.01 10.59 -8.16
N ASN A 85 5.98 10.86 -7.30
CA ASN A 85 7.33 11.23 -7.72
C ASN A 85 8.08 10.04 -8.32
N ALA A 86 7.90 8.83 -7.79
CA ALA A 86 8.47 7.60 -8.36
C ALA A 86 7.93 7.33 -9.78
N ARG A 87 6.67 7.67 -10.06
CA ARG A 87 6.09 7.60 -11.42
C ARG A 87 6.83 8.47 -12.42
N SER A 88 7.38 9.63 -12.00
CA SER A 88 8.18 10.48 -12.89
C SER A 88 9.47 9.81 -13.37
N LEU A 89 9.98 8.84 -12.62
CA LEU A 89 11.18 8.06 -12.96
C LEU A 89 10.91 6.88 -13.90
N HIS A 90 9.64 6.46 -14.02
CA HIS A 90 9.21 5.30 -14.83
C HIS A 90 8.51 5.67 -16.13
N ARG A 91 8.30 6.96 -16.42
CA ARG A 91 7.97 7.39 -17.78
C ARG A 91 9.29 7.33 -18.58
N PRO A 92 9.38 6.58 -19.69
CA PRO A 92 10.42 6.89 -20.66
C PRO A 92 10.25 8.38 -20.97
N LEU A 93 11.36 9.13 -21.03
CA LEU A 93 11.35 10.40 -21.76
C LEU A 93 10.62 10.11 -23.07
N ALA A 94 9.49 10.79 -23.29
CA ALA A 94 8.79 10.65 -24.55
C ALA A 94 9.84 10.90 -25.64
N ALA A 95 10.17 9.84 -26.38
CA ALA A 95 10.99 9.98 -27.56
C ALA A 95 10.10 10.68 -28.59
N VAL A 96 10.29 12.01 -28.66
CA VAL A 96 9.87 12.97 -29.69
C VAL A 96 8.36 13.10 -29.90
#